data_AF-A0A8C6JBQ9-F1
#
_entry.id   AF-A0A8C6JBQ9-F1
#
_cell.length_a   1.000
_cell.length_b   1.000
_cell.length_c   1.000
_cell.angle_alpha   90.00
_cell.angle_beta   90.00
_cell.angle_gamma   90.00
#
_symmetry.space_group_name_H-M   'P 1'
#
loop_
_entity.id
_entity.type
_entity.pdbx_description
1 polymer ?
#
loop_
_entity_poly.entity_id
_entity_poly.type
_entity_poly.pdbx_seq_one_letter_code
_entity_poly.pdbx_strand_id
1 'polypeptide(L)'
;FNCRVDEDVTEENCFKIIKKEDIIQDLKRRAKISDFYPIKNIILEYPGEELLVVLDANFQYGQNFYLVASEEAKENLLKPPETAEEKQEESNEEEENIEETLEIQPYRPPVQKPWVSLGSEKEVEEESVKDTVTKIKNMFSRVRKKFGAPITFTDSNASDVKNSYAECTSYQDKTFSIKMLEKDVGVQMVPKVGESSTQTKWTYPKNAATQYFPRQLSDEEKEELLTVLSKNRMEIALQQNEIINPFFDDWKALAEDESSSGGKPDVYLQAYQSFTDLRYPKDRTISCVCWHPNIDGNAVKILN
;
A
#
# COMPACT_ATOMS: atom_id res chain seq x y z
N PHE A 1 36.90 -14.33 -11.42
CA PHE A 1 35.96 -14.67 -10.35
C PHE A 1 34.59 -15.16 -10.86
N ASN A 2 34.33 -15.19 -12.19
CA ASN A 2 33.07 -15.69 -12.78
C ASN A 2 31.84 -15.08 -12.08
N CYS A 3 31.81 -13.75 -12.08
CA CYS A 3 30.74 -12.92 -11.53
C CYS A 3 30.18 -12.06 -12.67
N ARG A 4 29.80 -12.71 -13.78
CA ARG A 4 29.18 -12.01 -14.91
C ARG A 4 27.69 -11.85 -14.64
N VAL A 5 27.21 -10.62 -14.81
CA VAL A 5 25.77 -10.29 -14.76
C VAL A 5 25.06 -11.10 -15.85
N ASP A 6 23.89 -11.65 -15.53
CA ASP A 6 23.01 -12.46 -16.40
C ASP A 6 23.53 -13.87 -16.77
N GLU A 7 24.80 -14.19 -16.51
CA GLU A 7 25.37 -15.53 -16.73
C GLU A 7 25.63 -16.29 -15.41
N ASP A 8 26.37 -15.68 -14.48
CA ASP A 8 26.82 -16.33 -13.24
C ASP A 8 26.06 -15.85 -11.99
N VAL A 9 25.41 -14.68 -12.08
CA VAL A 9 24.63 -14.04 -11.02
C VAL A 9 23.39 -13.42 -11.67
N THR A 10 22.20 -13.85 -11.26
CA THR A 10 20.90 -13.44 -11.80
C THR A 10 20.07 -12.76 -10.72
N GLU A 11 18.98 -12.08 -11.08
CA GLU A 11 18.06 -11.42 -10.12
C GLU A 11 17.45 -12.40 -9.10
N GLU A 12 17.27 -13.68 -9.47
CA GLU A 12 16.78 -14.72 -8.56
C GLU A 12 17.89 -15.31 -7.66
N ASN A 13 19.15 -15.21 -8.08
CA ASN A 13 20.30 -15.71 -7.34
C ASN A 13 21.41 -14.67 -7.32
N CYS A 14 21.17 -13.61 -6.53
CA CYS A 14 21.99 -12.40 -6.49
C CYS A 14 23.34 -12.57 -5.78
N PHE A 15 23.64 -13.72 -5.16
CA PHE A 15 24.79 -13.87 -4.28
C PHE A 15 25.84 -14.86 -4.80
N LYS A 16 27.12 -14.49 -4.67
CA LYS A 16 28.28 -15.32 -5.03
C LYS A 16 29.30 -15.37 -3.91
N ILE A 17 29.69 -16.58 -3.53
CA ILE A 17 30.72 -16.82 -2.51
C ILE A 17 32.10 -16.89 -3.19
N ILE A 18 33.05 -16.10 -2.70
CA ILE A 18 34.44 -16.06 -3.17
C ILE A 18 35.39 -16.29 -1.99
N LYS A 19 36.41 -17.14 -2.19
CA LYS A 19 37.44 -17.40 -1.17
C LYS A 19 38.37 -16.19 -1.01
N LYS A 20 38.69 -15.86 0.24
CA LYS A 20 39.59 -14.76 0.59
C LYS A 20 40.99 -14.96 0.01
N GLU A 21 41.48 -16.20 -0.03
CA GLU A 21 42.80 -16.52 -0.58
C GLU A 21 42.92 -16.14 -2.06
N ASP A 22 41.86 -16.38 -2.83
CA ASP A 22 41.85 -16.09 -4.27
C ASP A 22 41.89 -14.58 -4.53
N ILE A 23 41.20 -13.79 -3.70
CA ILE A 23 41.22 -12.32 -3.78
C ILE A 23 42.59 -11.78 -3.38
N ILE A 24 43.22 -12.32 -2.33
CA ILE A 24 44.58 -11.94 -1.92
C ILE A 24 45.60 -12.29 -3.00
N GLN A 25 45.44 -13.44 -3.67
CA GLN A 25 46.30 -13.83 -4.80
C GLN A 25 46.13 -12.90 -6.00
N ASP A 26 44.89 -12.48 -6.30
CA ASP A 26 44.63 -11.51 -7.37
C ASP A 26 45.20 -10.12 -7.04
N LEU A 27 45.04 -9.65 -5.80
CA LEU A 27 45.66 -8.41 -5.31
C LEU A 27 47.20 -8.46 -5.43
N LYS A 28 47.83 -9.61 -5.18
CA LYS A 28 49.28 -9.78 -5.37
C LYS A 28 49.67 -9.77 -6.85
N ARG A 29 48.84 -10.33 -7.73
CA ARG A 29 49.13 -10.47 -9.17
C ARG A 29 48.89 -9.19 -9.95
N ARG A 30 47.80 -8.48 -9.66
CA ARG A 30 47.32 -7.32 -10.42
C ARG A 30 47.46 -6.00 -9.67
N ALA A 31 47.72 -6.03 -8.36
CA ALA A 31 47.94 -4.86 -7.51
C ALA A 31 46.91 -3.74 -7.77
N LYS A 32 47.34 -2.58 -8.26
CA LYS A 32 46.49 -1.41 -8.54
C LYS A 32 45.44 -1.61 -9.65
N ILE A 33 45.52 -2.71 -10.40
CA ILE A 33 44.61 -3.05 -11.50
C ILE A 33 43.52 -4.04 -11.04
N SER A 34 43.61 -4.55 -9.80
CA SER A 34 42.57 -5.42 -9.25
C SER A 34 41.37 -4.59 -8.79
N ASP A 35 40.16 -5.04 -9.11
CA ASP A 35 38.90 -4.40 -8.72
C ASP A 35 38.73 -4.37 -7.18
N PHE A 36 39.40 -5.27 -6.46
CA PHE A 36 39.40 -5.33 -4.99
C PHE A 36 40.44 -4.41 -4.33
N TYR A 37 41.27 -3.71 -5.12
CA TYR A 37 42.34 -2.86 -4.58
C TYR A 37 41.84 -1.70 -3.68
N PRO A 38 40.74 -0.99 -3.99
CA PRO A 38 40.21 0.07 -3.14
C PRO A 38 39.77 -0.43 -1.75
N ILE A 39 39.28 -1.67 -1.69
CA ILE A 39 38.72 -2.31 -0.49
C ILE A 39 39.68 -3.32 0.18
N LYS A 40 40.96 -3.30 -0.21
CA LYS A 40 41.97 -4.27 0.27
C LYS A 40 42.10 -4.33 1.79
N ASN A 41 41.95 -3.20 2.50
CA ASN A 41 42.10 -3.16 3.96
C ASN A 41 40.94 -3.89 4.63
N ILE A 42 39.72 -3.68 4.14
CA ILE A 42 38.49 -4.33 4.62
C ILE A 42 38.57 -5.86 4.43
N ILE A 43 39.09 -6.30 3.28
CA ILE A 43 39.26 -7.73 2.97
C ILE A 43 40.32 -8.37 3.87
N LEU A 44 41.42 -7.66 4.18
CA LEU A 44 42.46 -8.16 5.07
C LEU A 44 41.95 -8.29 6.51
N GLU A 45 41.19 -7.30 6.99
CA GLU A 45 40.62 -7.24 8.34
C GLU A 45 39.45 -8.21 8.57
N TYR A 46 38.81 -8.70 7.50
CA TYR A 46 37.69 -9.65 7.61
C TYR A 46 38.12 -10.97 8.30
N PRO A 47 37.44 -11.41 9.37
CA PRO A 47 37.83 -12.61 10.13
C PRO A 47 37.60 -13.93 9.38
N GLY A 48 36.67 -13.98 8.41
CA GLY A 48 36.28 -15.21 7.72
C GLY A 48 37.13 -15.57 6.49
N GLU A 49 37.04 -16.84 6.08
CA GLU A 49 37.74 -17.38 4.91
C GLU A 49 36.99 -17.12 3.58
N GLU A 50 35.70 -16.84 3.66
CA GLU A 50 34.81 -16.73 2.50
C GLU A 50 33.99 -15.43 2.54
N LEU A 51 34.11 -14.64 1.49
CA LEU A 51 33.42 -13.37 1.32
C LEU A 51 32.23 -13.53 0.38
N LEU A 52 31.12 -12.86 0.70
CA LEU A 52 29.91 -12.83 -0.12
C LEU A 52 29.87 -11.55 -0.96
N VAL A 53 29.80 -11.71 -2.28
CA VAL A 53 29.56 -10.62 -3.23
C VAL A 53 28.11 -10.72 -3.67
N VAL A 54 27.37 -9.61 -3.57
CA VAL A 54 25.96 -9.54 -3.94
C VAL A 54 25.79 -8.57 -5.11
N LEU A 55 25.02 -8.99 -6.11
CA LEU A 55 24.60 -8.16 -7.25
C LEU A 55 23.52 -7.19 -6.78
N ASP A 56 23.75 -5.91 -7.05
CA ASP A 56 22.77 -4.85 -6.82
C ASP A 56 22.01 -4.57 -8.12
N ALA A 57 21.00 -5.39 -8.40
CA ALA A 57 20.17 -5.25 -9.62
C ALA A 57 19.46 -3.88 -9.68
N ASN A 58 19.10 -3.35 -8.51
CA ASN A 58 18.34 -2.10 -8.37
C ASN A 58 19.23 -0.86 -8.25
N PHE A 59 20.57 -1.00 -8.31
CA PHE A 59 21.54 0.08 -8.16
C PHE A 59 21.34 0.92 -6.88
N GLN A 60 20.87 0.33 -5.79
CA GLN A 60 20.61 1.04 -4.52
C GLN A 60 21.88 1.69 -3.96
N TYR A 61 23.04 1.06 -4.15
CA TYR A 61 24.35 1.53 -3.72
C TYR A 61 25.17 2.16 -4.85
N GLY A 62 24.57 2.34 -6.03
CA GLY A 62 25.18 3.02 -7.19
C GLY A 62 26.32 2.27 -7.87
N GLN A 63 26.59 1.01 -7.48
CA GLN A 63 27.56 0.11 -8.13
C GLN A 63 26.90 -1.24 -8.39
N ASN A 64 27.37 -1.97 -9.40
CA ASN A 64 26.78 -3.25 -9.80
C ASN A 64 26.87 -4.34 -8.71
N PHE A 65 27.89 -4.26 -7.84
CA PHE A 65 28.11 -5.26 -6.79
C PHE A 65 28.49 -4.58 -5.49
N TYR A 66 28.06 -5.18 -4.37
CA TYR A 66 28.55 -4.84 -3.04
C TYR A 66 29.11 -6.07 -2.32
N LEU A 67 30.02 -5.81 -1.38
CA LEU A 67 30.71 -6.84 -0.61
C LEU A 67 30.18 -6.85 0.83
N VAL A 68 29.82 -8.04 1.33
CA VAL A 68 29.40 -8.21 2.72
C VAL A 68 30.65 -8.43 3.58
N ALA A 69 31.00 -7.41 4.37
CA ALA A 69 32.21 -7.39 5.20
C ALA A 69 32.00 -7.84 6.66
N SER A 70 30.81 -8.34 7.02
CA SER A 70 30.53 -8.90 8.36
C SER A 70 30.05 -10.34 8.24
N GLU A 71 30.53 -11.22 9.13
CA GLU A 71 30.09 -12.62 9.20
C GLU A 71 28.61 -12.71 9.61
N GLU A 72 28.17 -11.86 10.54
CA GLU A 72 26.76 -11.80 10.98
C GLU A 72 25.83 -11.44 9.81
N ALA A 73 26.24 -10.47 8.97
CA ALA A 73 25.47 -10.07 7.80
C ALA A 73 25.47 -11.16 6.72
N LYS A 74 26.58 -11.90 6.55
CA LYS A 74 26.66 -13.05 5.64
C LYS A 74 25.73 -14.17 6.10
N GLU A 75 25.70 -14.48 7.39
CA GLU A 75 24.82 -15.52 7.94
C GLU A 75 23.35 -15.11 7.87
N ASN A 76 23.00 -13.85 8.16
CA ASN A 76 21.63 -13.35 8.02
C ASN A 76 21.11 -13.42 6.58
N LEU A 77 21.96 -13.15 5.58
CA LEU A 77 21.58 -13.24 4.17
C LEU A 77 21.46 -14.69 3.67
N LEU A 78 22.25 -15.62 4.22
CA LEU A 78 22.22 -17.04 3.85
C LEU A 78 21.18 -17.86 4.64
N LYS A 79 20.89 -17.42 5.86
CA LYS A 79 19.91 -17.98 6.78
C LYS A 79 19.07 -16.81 7.31
N PRO A 80 18.10 -16.36 6.52
CA PRO A 80 17.09 -15.44 7.03
C PRO A 80 16.55 -15.97 8.37
N PRO A 81 16.47 -15.13 9.42
CA PRO A 81 16.00 -15.58 10.72
C PRO A 81 14.53 -16.03 10.61
N GLU A 82 14.27 -17.32 10.81
CA GLU A 82 12.94 -17.96 10.98
C GLU A 82 12.09 -17.37 12.14
N THR A 83 12.46 -16.21 12.69
CA THR A 83 11.78 -15.58 13.83
C THR A 83 11.49 -14.08 13.66
N ALA A 84 11.73 -13.50 12.47
CA ALA A 84 11.33 -12.11 12.19
C ALA A 84 10.62 -11.93 10.84
N GLU A 85 10.81 -12.82 9.86
CA GLU A 85 10.18 -12.71 8.53
C GLU A 85 8.72 -13.15 8.53
N GLU A 86 8.29 -14.07 9.41
CA GLU A 86 6.85 -14.37 9.64
C GLU A 86 6.07 -13.18 10.27
N LYS A 87 6.71 -12.06 10.61
CA LYS A 87 6.03 -10.90 11.23
C LYS A 87 6.25 -9.57 10.51
N GLN A 88 7.18 -9.48 9.57
CA GLN A 88 7.48 -8.23 8.88
C GLN A 88 7.26 -8.32 7.37
N GLU A 89 7.39 -9.49 6.75
CA GLU A 89 7.07 -9.64 5.32
C GLU A 89 5.54 -9.72 5.08
N GLU A 90 4.75 -10.24 6.04
CA GLU A 90 3.29 -10.09 6.04
C GLU A 90 2.82 -8.62 6.18
N SER A 91 3.69 -7.66 6.55
CA SER A 91 3.26 -6.27 6.78
C SER A 91 3.52 -5.29 5.62
N ASN A 92 4.43 -5.60 4.69
CA ASN A 92 4.78 -4.66 3.62
C ASN A 92 4.55 -5.19 2.19
N GLU A 93 4.54 -6.49 1.93
CA GLU A 93 4.14 -7.01 0.60
C GLU A 93 2.61 -7.12 0.46
N GLU A 94 1.88 -7.09 1.58
CA GLU A 94 0.42 -7.11 1.63
C GLU A 94 -0.23 -5.75 1.30
N GLU A 95 0.49 -4.62 1.38
CA GLU A 95 -0.11 -3.29 1.14
C GLU A 95 -0.13 -2.87 -0.34
N GLU A 96 0.70 -3.44 -1.22
CA GLU A 96 0.72 -3.07 -2.65
C GLU A 96 0.08 -4.11 -3.60
N ASN A 97 -0.25 -5.33 -3.15
CA ASN A 97 -0.83 -6.37 -4.02
C ASN A 97 -2.12 -7.05 -3.51
N ILE A 98 -2.73 -6.63 -2.40
CA ILE A 98 -4.04 -7.16 -1.95
C ILE A 98 -5.19 -6.26 -2.45
N GLU A 99 -5.29 -6.06 -3.76
CA GLU A 99 -6.56 -5.66 -4.39
C GLU A 99 -7.31 -6.84 -5.03
N GLU A 100 -6.79 -8.08 -5.00
CA GLU A 100 -7.53 -9.22 -5.51
C GLU A 100 -7.34 -10.48 -4.65
N THR A 101 -8.45 -10.93 -4.04
CA THR A 101 -8.66 -12.18 -3.28
C THR A 101 -8.12 -12.25 -1.83
N LEU A 102 -8.91 -11.68 -0.91
CA LEU A 102 -8.88 -12.01 0.52
C LEU A 102 -9.26 -13.49 0.75
N GLU A 103 -8.29 -14.41 0.71
CA GLU A 103 -8.47 -15.74 1.29
C GLU A 103 -8.42 -15.64 2.81
N ILE A 104 -9.60 -15.63 3.42
CA ILE A 104 -9.77 -15.66 4.88
C ILE A 104 -9.15 -16.96 5.40
N GLN A 105 -7.97 -16.87 6.04
CA GLN A 105 -7.39 -18.02 6.72
C GLN A 105 -8.37 -18.51 7.81
N PRO A 106 -8.77 -19.80 7.78
CA PRO A 106 -9.76 -20.32 8.73
C PRO A 106 -9.16 -20.36 10.14
N TYR A 107 -9.81 -19.66 11.07
CA TYR A 107 -9.48 -19.67 12.50
C TYR A 107 -9.33 -21.10 13.03
N ARG A 108 -8.13 -21.43 13.55
CA ARG A 108 -7.88 -22.69 14.26
C ARG A 108 -8.06 -22.46 15.76
N PRO A 109 -9.15 -22.96 16.38
CA PRO A 109 -9.33 -22.80 17.82
C PRO A 109 -8.20 -23.48 18.60
N PRO A 110 -7.69 -22.86 19.67
CA PRO A 110 -6.65 -23.47 20.49
C PRO A 110 -7.16 -24.77 21.11
N VAL A 111 -6.39 -25.84 20.93
CA VAL A 111 -6.70 -27.15 21.52
C VAL A 111 -6.32 -27.12 23.00
N GLN A 112 -7.27 -27.54 23.86
CA GLN A 112 -7.05 -27.67 25.30
C GLN A 112 -5.82 -28.54 25.58
N LYS A 113 -4.82 -27.95 26.25
CA LYS A 113 -3.65 -28.69 26.74
C LYS A 113 -3.97 -29.27 28.12
N PRO A 114 -3.45 -30.45 28.46
CA PRO A 114 -3.62 -31.01 29.80
C PRO A 114 -3.03 -30.07 30.85
N TRP A 115 -3.66 -30.00 32.01
CA TRP A 115 -3.16 -29.23 33.15
C TRP A 115 -1.81 -29.75 33.60
N VAL A 116 -0.86 -28.84 33.82
CA VAL A 116 0.47 -29.16 34.35
C VAL A 116 0.58 -28.54 35.73
N SER A 117 0.71 -29.39 36.76
CA SER A 117 0.94 -28.96 38.13
C SER A 117 2.28 -28.25 38.28
N LEU A 118 2.28 -27.10 38.94
CA LEU A 118 3.49 -26.34 39.30
C LEU A 118 3.76 -26.37 40.82
N GLY A 119 3.16 -27.32 41.55
CA GLY A 119 3.48 -27.58 42.96
C GLY A 119 2.61 -26.86 44.00
N SER A 120 1.70 -25.97 43.59
CA SER A 120 0.80 -25.24 44.51
C SER A 120 -0.42 -26.03 44.97
N GLU A 121 -0.60 -27.26 44.50
CA GLU A 121 -1.82 -28.06 44.74
C GLU A 121 -2.03 -28.37 46.22
N LYS A 122 -0.94 -28.57 46.96
CA LYS A 122 -1.00 -28.90 48.39
C LYS A 122 -1.52 -27.74 49.25
N GLU A 123 -1.07 -26.52 48.96
CA GLU A 123 -1.53 -25.30 49.67
C GLU A 123 -3.02 -25.04 49.36
N VAL A 124 -3.40 -25.20 48.09
CA VAL A 124 -4.79 -25.05 47.64
C VAL A 124 -5.72 -26.08 48.28
N GLU A 125 -5.27 -27.34 48.43
CA GLU A 125 -6.06 -28.37 49.12
C GLU A 125 -6.22 -28.12 50.62
N GLU A 126 -5.20 -27.58 51.28
CA GLU A 126 -5.21 -27.24 52.71
C GLU A 126 -6.11 -26.03 53.01
N GLU A 127 -6.12 -25.03 52.13
CA GLU A 127 -7.01 -23.86 52.22
C GLU A 127 -8.43 -24.15 51.71
N SER A 128 -8.64 -25.25 50.98
CA SER A 128 -9.95 -25.59 50.42
C SER A 128 -10.99 -25.86 51.51
N VAL A 129 -12.04 -25.04 51.52
CA VAL A 129 -13.16 -25.20 52.45
C VAL A 129 -14.00 -26.40 52.01
N LYS A 130 -13.87 -27.52 52.73
CA LYS A 130 -14.68 -28.72 52.51
C LYS A 130 -15.98 -28.58 53.32
N ASP A 131 -17.12 -28.52 52.63
CA ASP A 131 -18.44 -28.52 53.27
C ASP A 131 -18.62 -29.81 54.09
N THR A 132 -18.56 -29.72 55.42
CA THR A 132 -18.62 -30.89 56.32
C THR A 132 -20.04 -31.40 56.58
N VAL A 133 -21.06 -30.63 56.22
CA VAL A 133 -22.46 -30.95 56.51
C VAL A 133 -23.17 -31.40 55.25
N THR A 134 -23.77 -32.60 55.29
CA THR A 134 -24.65 -33.10 54.23
C THR A 134 -25.84 -32.16 54.05
N LYS A 135 -25.85 -31.41 52.95
CA LYS A 135 -26.94 -30.48 52.62
C LYS A 135 -28.18 -31.28 52.20
N ILE A 136 -29.30 -31.03 52.85
CA ILE A 136 -30.59 -31.62 52.47
C ILE A 136 -31.16 -30.78 51.31
N LYS A 137 -31.27 -31.39 50.13
CA LYS A 137 -31.89 -30.75 48.95
C LYS A 137 -33.36 -31.17 48.87
N ASN A 138 -34.25 -30.24 49.20
CA ASN A 138 -35.68 -30.41 49.00
C ASN A 138 -36.09 -29.84 47.64
N MET A 139 -36.75 -30.66 46.81
CA MET A 139 -37.32 -30.23 45.53
C MET A 139 -38.84 -30.23 45.64
N PHE A 140 -39.44 -29.04 45.68
CA PHE A 140 -40.88 -28.88 45.63
C PHE A 140 -41.29 -28.61 44.18
N SER A 141 -41.88 -29.60 43.52
CA SER A 141 -42.37 -29.48 42.15
C SER A 141 -43.88 -29.61 42.09
N ARG A 142 -44.53 -28.75 41.31
CA ARG A 142 -45.96 -28.85 41.00
C ARG A 142 -46.16 -29.81 39.81
N VAL A 143 -47.29 -30.49 39.73
CA VAL A 143 -47.61 -31.33 38.57
C VAL A 143 -47.78 -30.45 37.32
N ARG A 144 -47.15 -30.81 36.19
CA ARG A 144 -47.11 -30.01 34.95
C ARG A 144 -48.47 -29.50 34.47
N LYS A 145 -49.53 -30.32 34.55
CA LYS A 145 -50.90 -29.94 34.18
C LYS A 145 -51.49 -28.80 35.01
N LYS A 146 -50.94 -28.55 36.20
CA LYS A 146 -51.38 -27.48 37.10
C LYS A 146 -50.51 -26.21 36.96
N PHE A 147 -49.49 -26.17 36.10
CA PHE A 147 -48.75 -24.92 35.86
C PHE A 147 -49.68 -23.88 35.22
N GLY A 148 -49.65 -22.64 35.73
CA GLY A 148 -50.50 -21.55 35.24
C GLY A 148 -51.97 -21.62 35.68
N ALA A 149 -52.42 -22.67 36.37
CA ALA A 149 -53.78 -22.74 36.89
C ALA A 149 -53.99 -21.72 38.03
N PRO A 150 -55.17 -21.08 38.12
CA PRO A 150 -55.46 -20.05 39.11
C PRO A 150 -55.25 -20.60 40.53
N ILE A 151 -54.60 -19.79 41.37
CA ILE A 151 -54.28 -20.14 42.76
C ILE A 151 -55.13 -19.26 43.65
N THR A 152 -55.94 -19.90 44.50
CA THR A 152 -56.65 -19.23 45.59
C THR A 152 -55.86 -19.47 46.87
N PHE A 153 -55.34 -18.39 47.46
CA PHE A 153 -54.78 -18.43 48.80
C PHE A 153 -55.91 -18.27 49.80
N THR A 154 -55.94 -19.13 50.80
CA THR A 154 -56.87 -19.04 51.93
C THR A 154 -56.06 -19.11 53.20
N ASP A 155 -56.34 -18.23 54.14
CA ASP A 155 -55.76 -18.32 55.48
C ASP A 155 -56.30 -19.59 56.15
N SER A 156 -55.41 -20.46 56.59
CA SER A 156 -55.76 -21.64 57.39
C SER A 156 -54.98 -21.57 58.68
N ASN A 157 -55.67 -21.70 59.80
CA ASN A 157 -55.04 -21.69 61.11
C ASN A 157 -54.25 -23.00 61.28
N ALA A 158 -53.04 -22.91 61.84
CA ALA A 158 -52.14 -24.06 62.00
C ALA A 158 -52.73 -25.16 62.91
N SER A 159 -53.74 -24.82 63.71
CA SER A 159 -54.52 -25.72 64.57
C SER A 159 -55.61 -26.52 63.86
N ASP A 160 -56.07 -26.09 62.68
CA ASP A 160 -57.27 -26.65 62.04
C ASP A 160 -56.98 -27.93 61.22
N VAL A 161 -55.71 -28.14 60.85
CA VAL A 161 -55.28 -29.27 60.02
C VAL A 161 -54.47 -30.26 60.87
N LYS A 162 -55.04 -31.44 61.10
CA LYS A 162 -54.37 -32.56 61.78
C LYS A 162 -53.06 -32.90 61.06
N ASN A 163 -51.94 -32.87 61.78
CA ASN A 163 -50.54 -33.04 61.31
C ASN A 163 -49.87 -31.84 60.61
N SER A 164 -50.44 -30.62 60.66
CA SER A 164 -49.76 -29.43 60.13
C SER A 164 -48.67 -28.90 61.06
N TYR A 165 -48.81 -29.14 62.37
CA TYR A 165 -47.86 -28.71 63.40
C TYR A 165 -47.13 -29.92 63.99
N ALA A 166 -45.81 -29.96 63.83
CA ALA A 166 -44.93 -30.90 64.51
C ALA A 166 -43.98 -30.10 65.41
N GLU A 167 -44.28 -30.09 66.72
CA GLU A 167 -43.40 -29.48 67.71
C GLU A 167 -42.25 -30.46 68.02
N CYS A 168 -41.01 -30.06 67.72
CA CYS A 168 -39.84 -30.75 68.26
C CYS A 168 -39.48 -30.10 69.60
N THR A 169 -40.12 -30.55 70.68
CA THR A 169 -39.75 -30.10 72.02
C THR A 169 -38.37 -30.63 72.38
N SER A 170 -37.55 -29.80 73.02
CA SER A 170 -36.21 -30.20 73.45
C SER A 170 -36.33 -31.31 74.51
N TYR A 171 -35.91 -32.53 74.17
CA TYR A 171 -35.81 -33.62 75.12
C TYR A 171 -34.52 -33.43 75.95
N GLN A 172 -34.67 -33.31 77.27
CA GLN A 172 -33.54 -33.22 78.20
C GLN A 172 -32.96 -34.63 78.39
N ASP A 173 -32.20 -35.10 77.41
CA ASP A 173 -31.42 -36.32 77.55
C ASP A 173 -30.30 -36.08 78.57
N LYS A 174 -30.23 -36.88 79.64
CA LYS A 174 -29.19 -36.73 80.69
C LYS A 174 -27.99 -37.64 80.43
N THR A 175 -28.00 -38.39 79.34
CA THR A 175 -27.03 -39.45 79.07
C THR A 175 -25.77 -38.96 78.34
N PHE A 176 -25.75 -37.70 77.88
CA PHE A 176 -24.61 -37.15 77.16
C PHE A 176 -23.72 -36.28 78.07
N SER A 177 -22.43 -36.59 78.11
CA SER A 177 -21.42 -35.73 78.70
C SER A 177 -20.98 -34.68 77.67
N ILE A 178 -21.45 -33.43 77.79
CA ILE A 178 -20.96 -32.35 76.94
C ILE A 178 -19.52 -32.05 77.36
N LYS A 179 -18.53 -32.41 76.53
CA LYS A 179 -17.16 -31.93 76.70
C LYS A 179 -17.09 -30.52 76.14
N MET A 180 -16.94 -29.54 77.02
CA MET A 180 -16.73 -28.15 76.63
C MET A 180 -15.29 -28.00 76.14
N LEU A 181 -15.11 -27.68 74.86
CA LEU A 181 -13.82 -27.43 74.24
C LEU A 181 -13.86 -26.01 73.67
N GLU A 182 -12.83 -25.22 73.98
CA GLU A 182 -12.68 -23.88 73.43
C GLU A 182 -12.16 -24.00 71.99
N LYS A 183 -12.85 -23.34 71.06
CA LYS A 183 -12.48 -23.30 69.65
C LYS A 183 -12.57 -21.87 69.18
N ASP A 184 -11.46 -21.34 68.70
CA ASP A 184 -11.43 -20.04 68.06
C ASP A 184 -12.06 -20.18 66.67
N VAL A 185 -13.15 -19.45 66.42
CA VAL A 185 -13.94 -19.52 65.18
C VAL A 185 -14.28 -18.10 64.74
N GLY A 186 -13.70 -17.67 63.63
CA GLY A 186 -14.13 -16.47 62.93
C GLY A 186 -15.41 -16.74 62.13
N VAL A 187 -16.47 -15.97 62.38
CA VAL A 187 -17.69 -15.98 61.55
C VAL A 187 -17.76 -14.66 60.79
N GLN A 188 -17.66 -14.72 59.47
CA GLN A 188 -17.84 -13.54 58.62
C GLN A 188 -19.27 -13.53 58.08
N MET A 189 -20.05 -12.52 58.47
CA MET A 189 -21.42 -12.31 57.96
C MET A 189 -21.36 -11.56 56.62
N VAL A 190 -20.94 -12.24 55.56
CA VAL A 190 -21.02 -11.73 54.18
C VAL A 190 -22.11 -12.52 53.46
N PRO A 191 -23.12 -11.86 52.86
CA PRO A 191 -24.08 -12.55 52.01
C PRO A 191 -23.32 -13.24 50.89
N LYS A 192 -23.59 -14.53 50.66
CA LYS A 192 -22.96 -15.28 49.57
C LYS A 192 -23.29 -14.61 48.24
N VAL A 193 -22.35 -13.84 47.71
CA VAL A 193 -22.46 -13.25 46.38
C VAL A 193 -22.15 -14.37 45.40
N GLY A 194 -23.15 -14.78 44.63
CA GLY A 194 -22.93 -15.74 43.54
C GLY A 194 -22.19 -15.04 42.41
N GLU A 195 -21.14 -15.67 41.90
CA GLU A 195 -20.48 -15.21 40.68
C GLU A 195 -21.41 -15.49 39.49
N SER A 196 -21.82 -14.42 38.81
CA SER A 196 -22.56 -14.51 37.55
C SER A 196 -21.62 -14.14 36.42
N SER A 197 -21.06 -15.15 35.76
CA SER A 197 -20.31 -14.95 34.52
C SER A 197 -21.28 -14.87 33.35
N THR A 198 -21.32 -13.73 32.66
CA THR A 198 -21.99 -13.63 31.35
C THR A 198 -20.94 -13.51 30.27
N GLN A 199 -20.80 -14.55 29.46
CA GLN A 199 -20.01 -14.51 28.24
C GLN A 199 -20.90 -13.96 27.12
N THR A 200 -20.64 -12.73 26.67
CA THR A 200 -21.27 -12.19 25.47
C THR A 200 -20.75 -12.94 24.25
N LYS A 201 -21.67 -13.42 23.39
CA LYS A 201 -21.29 -13.84 22.05
C LYS A 201 -20.84 -12.58 21.30
N TRP A 202 -19.56 -12.52 20.96
CA TRP A 202 -19.01 -11.46 20.13
C TRP A 202 -19.59 -11.60 18.70
N THR A 203 -20.61 -10.80 18.38
CA THR A 203 -21.08 -10.66 17.00
C THR A 203 -20.27 -9.54 16.35
N TYR A 204 -19.54 -9.84 15.29
CA TYR A 204 -18.78 -8.84 14.54
C TYR A 204 -19.74 -7.79 13.97
N PRO A 205 -19.69 -6.52 14.42
CA PRO A 205 -20.45 -5.47 13.77
C PRO A 205 -19.89 -5.30 12.35
N LYS A 206 -20.74 -5.48 11.34
CA LYS A 206 -20.38 -5.20 9.96
C LYS A 206 -20.71 -3.75 9.67
N ASN A 207 -19.68 -2.95 9.36
CA ASN A 207 -19.87 -1.59 8.89
C ASN A 207 -20.59 -1.65 7.54
N ALA A 208 -21.76 -1.01 7.44
CA ALA A 208 -22.48 -0.85 6.19
C ALA A 208 -22.33 0.61 5.74
N ALA A 209 -21.70 0.82 4.58
CA ALA A 209 -21.65 2.11 3.91
C ALA A 209 -22.54 2.06 2.67
N THR A 210 -23.39 3.06 2.49
CA THR A 210 -24.22 3.21 1.29
C THR A 210 -23.69 4.37 0.46
N GLN A 211 -23.27 4.06 -0.77
CA GLN A 211 -22.99 5.07 -1.80
C GLN A 211 -24.22 5.20 -2.70
N TYR A 212 -24.63 6.43 -2.99
CA TYR A 212 -25.72 6.70 -3.91
C TYR A 212 -25.17 6.96 -5.31
N PHE A 213 -25.84 6.40 -6.31
CA PHE A 213 -25.64 6.75 -7.71
C PHE A 213 -26.82 7.61 -8.19
N PRO A 214 -26.59 8.52 -9.16
CA PRO A 214 -27.68 9.26 -9.78
C PRO A 214 -28.70 8.28 -10.37
N ARG A 215 -29.98 8.57 -10.15
CA ARG A 215 -31.09 7.73 -10.65
C ARG A 215 -31.00 7.65 -12.18
N GLN A 216 -30.94 6.43 -12.70
CA GLN A 216 -31.16 6.19 -14.12
C GLN A 216 -32.67 6.21 -14.38
N LEU A 217 -33.12 7.12 -15.24
CA LEU A 217 -34.50 7.19 -15.69
C LEU A 217 -34.80 6.03 -16.63
N SER A 218 -36.05 5.55 -16.62
CA SER A 218 -36.51 4.57 -17.62
C SER A 218 -36.54 5.21 -19.00
N ASP A 219 -36.57 4.39 -20.05
CA ASP A 219 -36.60 4.91 -21.42
C ASP A 219 -37.88 5.73 -21.70
N GLU A 220 -39.00 5.37 -21.07
CA GLU A 220 -40.25 6.16 -21.10
C GLU A 220 -40.08 7.56 -20.48
N GLU A 221 -39.42 7.66 -19.32
CA GLU A 221 -39.13 8.93 -18.64
C GLU A 221 -38.14 9.80 -19.43
N LYS A 222 -37.23 9.17 -20.20
CA LYS A 222 -36.29 9.88 -21.08
C LYS A 222 -37.02 10.48 -22.28
N GLU A 223 -37.99 9.79 -22.87
CA GLU A 223 -38.75 10.30 -24.01
C GLU A 223 -39.58 11.54 -23.68
N GLU A 224 -40.16 11.60 -22.48
CA GLU A 224 -40.86 12.80 -22.02
C GLU A 224 -39.90 14.01 -21.92
N LEU A 225 -38.67 13.80 -21.43
CA LEU A 225 -37.65 14.86 -21.29
C LEU A 225 -37.00 15.27 -22.61
N LEU A 226 -36.95 14.37 -23.62
CA LEU A 226 -36.36 14.65 -24.92
C LEU A 226 -37.04 15.83 -25.64
N THR A 227 -38.33 16.06 -25.40
CA THR A 227 -39.04 17.22 -25.97
C THR A 227 -38.48 18.57 -25.50
N VAL A 228 -37.84 18.63 -24.33
CA VAL A 228 -37.22 19.87 -23.80
C VAL A 228 -35.85 20.14 -24.45
N LEU A 229 -35.15 19.08 -24.89
CA LEU A 229 -33.84 19.15 -25.54
C LEU A 229 -33.92 19.57 -27.01
N SER A 230 -35.11 19.51 -27.62
CA SER A 230 -35.41 19.99 -28.98
C SER A 230 -35.35 21.50 -29.17
N LYS A 231 -34.67 22.23 -28.28
CA LYS A 231 -34.46 23.68 -28.43
C LYS A 231 -33.22 23.90 -29.29
N ASN A 232 -33.39 24.56 -30.44
CA ASN A 232 -32.43 24.81 -31.53
C ASN A 232 -31.16 25.62 -31.16
N ARG A 233 -30.68 25.56 -29.92
CA ARG A 233 -29.47 26.27 -29.47
C ARG A 233 -28.22 25.83 -30.23
N MET A 234 -28.15 24.58 -30.64
CA MET A 234 -27.04 24.04 -31.43
C MET A 234 -27.02 24.62 -32.84
N GLU A 235 -28.18 24.73 -33.50
CA GLU A 235 -28.31 25.29 -34.84
C GLU A 235 -27.83 26.74 -34.90
N ILE A 236 -28.20 27.55 -33.91
CA ILE A 236 -27.77 28.94 -33.78
C ILE A 236 -26.24 29.02 -33.62
N ALA A 237 -25.65 28.15 -32.79
CA ALA A 237 -24.20 28.12 -32.59
C ALA A 237 -23.44 27.70 -33.87
N LEU A 238 -24.00 26.77 -34.64
CA LEU A 238 -23.42 26.35 -35.92
C LEU A 238 -23.48 27.46 -36.97
N GLN A 239 -24.62 28.15 -37.09
CA GLN A 239 -24.77 29.32 -37.96
C GLN A 239 -23.77 30.42 -37.60
N GLN A 240 -23.57 30.68 -36.30
CA GLN A 240 -22.61 31.68 -35.84
C GLN A 240 -21.16 31.31 -36.19
N ASN A 241 -20.79 30.04 -36.06
CA ASN A 241 -19.46 29.54 -36.42
C ASN A 241 -19.21 29.57 -37.94
N GLU A 242 -20.25 29.43 -38.76
CA GLU A 242 -20.15 29.55 -40.22
C GLU A 242 -19.97 31.01 -40.66
N ILE A 243 -20.65 31.95 -40.00
CA ILE A 243 -20.57 33.39 -40.31
C ILE A 243 -19.18 33.95 -40.03
N ILE A 244 -18.56 33.55 -38.91
CA ILE A 244 -17.25 34.06 -38.52
C ILE A 244 -16.46 32.97 -37.79
N ASN A 245 -15.19 32.80 -38.18
CA ASN A 245 -14.24 31.98 -37.44
C ASN A 245 -13.33 32.89 -36.60
N PRO A 246 -13.56 33.03 -35.28
CA PRO A 246 -12.75 33.89 -34.41
C PRO A 246 -11.31 33.38 -34.24
N PHE A 247 -11.04 32.13 -34.64
CA PHE A 247 -9.74 31.49 -34.53
C PHE A 247 -8.97 31.47 -35.86
N PHE A 248 -9.49 32.15 -36.88
CA PHE A 248 -8.75 32.34 -38.12
C PHE A 248 -7.63 33.36 -37.90
N ASP A 249 -6.41 32.98 -38.27
CA ASP A 249 -5.24 33.85 -38.16
C ASP A 249 -5.07 34.66 -39.44
N ASP A 250 -5.57 35.91 -39.42
CA ASP A 250 -5.47 36.84 -40.54
C ASP A 250 -4.01 37.11 -40.96
N TRP A 251 -3.04 37.05 -40.03
CA TRP A 251 -1.63 37.29 -40.32
C TRP A 251 -1.02 36.18 -41.17
N LYS A 252 -1.45 34.94 -40.95
CA LYS A 252 -1.02 33.79 -41.75
C LYS A 252 -1.67 33.76 -43.13
N ALA A 253 -2.84 34.38 -43.30
CA ALA A 253 -3.57 34.45 -44.55
C ALA A 253 -3.06 35.54 -45.51
N LEU A 254 -2.38 36.56 -44.98
CA LEU A 254 -1.61 37.50 -45.76
C LEU A 254 -0.37 36.79 -46.30
N ALA A 255 -0.42 36.32 -47.55
CA ALA A 255 0.74 35.77 -48.22
C ALA A 255 1.90 36.77 -48.18
N GLU A 256 3.10 36.30 -47.80
CA GLU A 256 4.35 37.07 -47.73
C GLU A 256 4.88 37.54 -49.10
N ASP A 257 4.02 37.86 -50.06
CA ASP A 257 4.41 38.40 -51.36
C ASP A 257 4.03 39.89 -51.48
N GLU A 258 4.35 40.67 -50.45
CA GLU A 258 4.51 42.13 -50.54
C GLU A 258 5.93 42.50 -51.00
N SER A 259 6.54 41.69 -51.87
CA SER A 259 7.73 42.09 -52.63
C SER A 259 7.40 42.71 -54.00
N SER A 260 6.12 42.88 -54.37
CA SER A 260 5.79 43.39 -55.71
C SER A 260 4.68 44.44 -55.83
N SER A 261 4.15 45.01 -54.75
CA SER A 261 2.98 45.89 -54.86
C SER A 261 3.14 47.23 -54.13
N GLY A 262 4.04 48.09 -54.60
CA GLY A 262 3.89 49.53 -54.34
C GLY A 262 5.15 50.39 -54.28
N GLY A 263 6.34 49.80 -54.22
CA GLY A 263 7.58 50.55 -54.40
C GLY A 263 7.75 50.88 -55.89
N LYS A 264 7.72 52.15 -56.27
CA LYS A 264 8.21 52.58 -57.60
C LYS A 264 9.55 51.87 -57.83
N PRO A 265 9.80 51.21 -58.97
CA PRO A 265 11.11 50.62 -59.21
C PRO A 265 12.10 51.78 -59.12
N ASP A 266 12.93 51.75 -58.10
CA ASP A 266 13.99 52.74 -57.95
C ASP A 266 14.93 52.45 -59.11
N VAL A 267 14.82 53.26 -60.18
CA VAL A 267 15.61 53.09 -61.39
C VAL A 267 17.04 53.46 -61.02
N TYR A 268 17.80 52.50 -60.53
CA TYR A 268 19.24 52.64 -60.29
C TYR A 268 19.95 52.67 -61.64
N LEU A 269 20.13 53.88 -62.19
CA LEU A 269 21.09 54.11 -63.28
C LEU A 269 22.50 54.06 -62.71
N GLN A 270 23.10 52.89 -62.70
CA GLN A 270 24.51 52.72 -62.38
C GLN A 270 25.31 52.61 -63.68
N ALA A 271 26.24 53.53 -63.90
CA ALA A 271 27.18 53.42 -65.02
C ALA A 271 28.08 52.20 -64.79
N TYR A 272 27.91 51.16 -65.63
CA TYR A 272 28.68 49.91 -65.50
C TYR A 272 30.16 50.11 -65.85
N GLN A 273 30.43 50.81 -66.96
CA GLN A 273 31.80 51.06 -67.43
C GLN A 273 31.82 52.27 -68.37
N SER A 274 32.84 53.14 -68.23
CA SER A 274 33.08 54.25 -69.15
C SER A 274 34.19 53.89 -70.14
N PHE A 275 33.95 54.09 -71.44
CA PHE A 275 34.94 53.86 -72.49
C PHE A 275 35.59 55.19 -72.90
N THR A 276 36.87 55.38 -72.56
CA THR A 276 37.67 56.54 -72.96
C THR A 276 39.01 56.07 -73.51
N ASP A 277 39.38 56.53 -74.71
CA ASP A 277 40.69 56.28 -75.32
C ASP A 277 41.42 57.61 -75.56
N LEU A 278 42.69 57.66 -75.14
CA LEU A 278 43.55 58.84 -75.22
C LEU A 278 44.05 59.13 -76.64
N ARG A 279 43.91 58.16 -77.56
CA ARG A 279 44.38 58.28 -78.95
C ARG A 279 43.41 59.04 -79.86
N TYR A 280 42.15 59.22 -79.44
CA TYR A 280 41.16 59.97 -80.20
C TYR A 280 41.19 61.47 -79.84
N PRO A 281 41.07 62.37 -80.82
CA PRO A 281 41.16 63.81 -80.58
C PRO A 281 39.98 64.29 -79.73
N LYS A 282 40.27 65.16 -78.76
CA LYS A 282 39.31 65.69 -77.77
C LYS A 282 38.13 66.49 -78.37
N ASP A 283 38.22 66.86 -79.65
CA ASP A 283 37.26 67.75 -80.34
C ASP A 283 36.34 67.01 -81.33
N ARG A 284 36.13 65.69 -81.16
CA ARG A 284 35.15 64.93 -81.95
C ARG A 284 33.96 64.50 -81.09
N THR A 285 32.76 64.82 -81.57
CA THR A 285 31.50 64.39 -80.97
C THR A 285 31.06 63.04 -81.52
N ILE A 286 30.60 62.15 -80.65
CA ILE A 286 30.04 60.85 -81.03
C ILE A 286 28.64 61.08 -81.65
N SER A 287 28.45 60.71 -82.91
CA SER A 287 27.17 60.87 -83.60
C SER A 287 26.23 59.68 -83.42
N CYS A 288 26.76 58.45 -83.39
CA CYS A 288 25.96 57.27 -83.07
C CYS A 288 26.78 56.12 -82.46
N VAL A 289 26.06 55.29 -81.70
CA VAL A 289 26.57 54.13 -80.97
C VAL A 289 25.74 52.92 -81.39
N CYS A 290 26.38 51.91 -81.98
CA CYS A 290 25.71 50.68 -82.38
C CYS A 290 26.24 49.47 -81.60
N TRP A 291 25.32 48.67 -81.09
CA TRP A 291 25.62 47.37 -80.49
C TRP A 291 25.93 46.34 -81.57
N HIS A 292 26.87 45.44 -81.28
CA HIS A 292 27.17 44.34 -82.18
C HIS A 292 26.06 43.28 -82.12
N PRO A 293 25.51 42.81 -83.27
CA PRO A 293 24.30 41.99 -83.28
C PRO A 293 24.46 40.55 -82.77
N ASN A 294 25.69 40.00 -82.80
CA ASN A 294 25.94 38.57 -82.53
C ASN A 294 26.98 38.32 -81.42
N ILE A 295 27.38 39.33 -80.65
CA ILE A 295 28.35 39.16 -79.57
C ILE A 295 27.66 39.56 -78.26
N ASP A 296 27.44 38.58 -77.40
CA ASP A 296 26.94 38.80 -76.04
C ASP A 296 28.11 39.32 -75.18
N GLY A 297 28.20 40.65 -75.08
CA GLY A 297 29.27 41.36 -74.38
C GLY A 297 29.55 42.73 -75.00
N ASN A 298 30.31 43.57 -74.29
CA ASN A 298 30.52 45.00 -74.57
C ASN A 298 31.31 45.29 -75.87
N ALA A 299 30.81 44.87 -77.03
CA ALA A 299 31.34 45.19 -78.35
C ALA A 299 30.48 46.28 -78.98
N VAL A 300 31.04 47.50 -79.04
CA VAL A 300 30.34 48.69 -79.51
C VAL A 300 31.11 49.32 -80.66
N LYS A 301 30.41 49.65 -81.75
CA LYS A 301 31.00 50.40 -82.87
C LYS A 301 30.57 51.86 -82.76
N ILE A 302 31.55 52.74 -82.63
CA ILE A 302 31.35 54.20 -82.63
C ILE A 302 31.58 54.70 -84.05
N LEU A 303 30.56 55.32 -84.63
CA LEU A 303 30.68 56.03 -85.91
C LEU A 303 30.73 57.54 -85.58
N ASN A 304 31.66 58.26 -86.22
CA ASN A 304 31.77 59.71 -86.12
C ASN A 304 31.10 60.33 -87.34
#